data_AF-A0AAV6KNK3-F1
#
_entry.id   AF-A0AAV6KNK3-F1
#
_cell.length_a   1.000
_cell.length_b   1.000
_cell.length_c   1.000
_cell.angle_alpha   90.00
_cell.angle_beta   90.00
_cell.angle_gamma   90.00
#
_symmetry.space_group_name_H-M   'P 1'
#
loop_
_entity.id
_entity.type
_entity.pdbx_description
1 polymer ?
#
loop_
_entity_poly.entity_id
_entity_poly.type
_entity_poly.pdbx_seq_one_letter_code
_entity_poly.pdbx_strand_id
1 'polypeptide(L)'
;MEAILIDCVQNSLRHFLHQNAIFMCERLCAEFPSETNLQLLAGCYLHNNQAYAAYHVLKGTQMAPSRYLFARSCFQMDLLSEAEASLSPVTDPTAEVPNGAAGHYLLGLIYRYTDRRKSAVHHFKQALSIDPLLWAAYEELCLLGATEEASAVFGEVAALCIQKQQLNKALAYQNT
;
A
#
# COMPACT_ATOMS: atom_id res chain seq x y z
N MET A 1 -8.93 25.08 -8.85
CA MET A 1 -10.15 24.65 -8.12
C MET A 1 -9.97 23.22 -7.62
N GLU A 2 -9.57 22.28 -8.48
CA GLU A 2 -9.19 20.91 -8.12
C GLU A 2 -8.23 20.82 -6.89
N ALA A 3 -7.12 21.53 -6.90
CA ALA A 3 -6.15 21.52 -5.79
C ALA A 3 -6.74 21.93 -4.43
N ILE A 4 -7.70 22.86 -4.40
CA ILE A 4 -8.36 23.30 -3.17
C ILE A 4 -9.26 22.19 -2.63
N LEU A 5 -9.99 21.50 -3.51
CA LEU A 5 -10.82 20.35 -3.14
C LEU A 5 -9.97 19.20 -2.61
N ILE A 6 -8.84 18.91 -3.25
CA ILE A 6 -7.87 17.91 -2.76
C ILE A 6 -7.39 18.25 -1.35
N ASP A 7 -7.01 19.50 -1.10
CA ASP A 7 -6.57 19.93 0.23
C ASP A 7 -7.69 19.81 1.28
N CYS A 8 -8.93 20.17 0.94
CA CYS A 8 -10.10 19.97 1.80
C CYS A 8 -10.34 18.49 2.16
N VAL A 9 -10.19 17.58 1.18
CA VAL A 9 -10.30 16.13 1.40
C VAL A 9 -9.19 15.66 2.33
N GLN A 10 -7.94 16.05 2.07
CA GLN A 10 -6.79 15.68 2.90
C GLN A 10 -6.92 16.22 4.33
N ASN A 11 -7.39 17.45 4.49
CA ASN A 11 -7.66 18.04 5.80
C ASN A 11 -8.72 17.24 6.57
N SER A 12 -9.80 16.84 5.89
CA SER A 12 -10.83 15.99 6.48
C SER A 12 -10.28 14.63 6.93
N LEU A 13 -9.41 14.00 6.12
CA LEU A 13 -8.75 12.75 6.47
C LEU A 13 -7.82 12.90 7.68
N ARG A 14 -7.03 13.99 7.76
CA ARG A 14 -6.16 14.29 8.91
C ARG A 14 -6.94 14.44 10.21
N HIS A 15 -8.19 14.89 10.13
CA HIS A 15 -9.11 15.02 11.26
C HIS A 15 -10.02 13.80 11.47
N PHE A 16 -9.75 12.68 10.79
CA PHE A 16 -10.53 11.43 10.89
C PHE A 16 -12.03 11.59 10.51
N LEU A 17 -12.37 12.65 9.75
CA LEU A 17 -13.73 12.90 9.26
C LEU A 17 -13.96 12.15 7.95
N HIS A 18 -13.94 10.81 8.02
CA HIS A 18 -13.95 9.95 6.83
C HIS A 18 -15.19 10.12 5.95
N GLN A 19 -16.38 10.25 6.54
CA GLN A 19 -17.61 10.49 5.77
C GLN A 19 -17.58 11.82 5.03
N ASN A 20 -17.04 12.88 5.66
CA ASN A 20 -16.88 14.18 5.02
C ASN A 20 -15.85 14.12 3.89
N ALA A 21 -14.73 13.42 4.11
CA ALA A 21 -13.71 13.21 3.10
C ALA A 21 -14.27 12.48 1.87
N ILE A 22 -15.09 11.44 2.08
CA ILE A 22 -15.76 10.71 0.99
C ILE A 22 -16.67 11.64 0.20
N PHE A 23 -17.58 12.37 0.86
CA PHE A 23 -18.50 13.27 0.18
C PHE A 23 -17.77 14.32 -0.67
N MET A 24 -16.74 14.94 -0.10
CA MET A 24 -15.93 15.93 -0.82
C MET A 24 -15.15 15.30 -1.98
N CYS A 25 -14.64 14.07 -1.81
CA CYS A 25 -13.88 13.38 -2.83
C CYS A 25 -14.76 12.86 -3.97
N GLU A 26 -16.00 12.42 -3.70
CA GLU A 26 -16.97 12.04 -4.73
C GLU A 26 -17.31 13.24 -5.63
N ARG A 27 -17.51 14.43 -5.04
CA ARG A 27 -17.71 15.68 -5.79
C ARG A 27 -16.49 16.04 -6.61
N LEU A 28 -15.29 15.93 -6.04
CA LEU A 28 -14.02 16.12 -6.74
C LEU A 28 -13.92 15.21 -7.96
N CYS A 29 -14.22 13.91 -7.82
CA CYS A 29 -14.17 12.96 -8.93
C CYS A 29 -15.25 13.22 -9.98
N ALA A 30 -16.42 13.73 -9.60
CA ALA A 30 -17.47 14.09 -10.54
C ALA A 30 -17.11 15.32 -11.39
N GLU A 31 -16.39 16.29 -10.81
CA GLU A 31 -15.97 17.51 -11.52
C GLU A 31 -14.65 17.32 -12.27
N PHE A 32 -13.71 16.57 -11.68
CA PHE A 32 -12.36 16.32 -12.19
C PHE A 32 -12.07 14.81 -12.22
N PRO A 33 -12.63 14.06 -13.19
CA PRO A 33 -12.39 12.63 -13.30
C PRO A 33 -10.95 12.34 -13.71
N SER A 34 -10.16 11.79 -12.78
CA SER A 34 -8.78 11.37 -13.02
C SER A 34 -8.46 10.12 -12.17
N GLU A 35 -7.56 9.27 -12.64
CA GLU A 35 -7.17 8.07 -11.89
C GLU A 35 -6.55 8.45 -10.52
N THR A 36 -5.81 9.55 -10.44
CA THR A 36 -5.27 10.08 -9.17
C THR A 36 -6.39 10.49 -8.19
N ASN A 37 -7.46 11.12 -8.66
CA ASN A 37 -8.59 11.46 -7.80
C ASN A 37 -9.38 10.20 -7.39
N LEU A 38 -9.49 9.20 -8.26
CA LEU A 38 -10.09 7.90 -7.92
C LEU A 38 -9.24 7.15 -6.87
N GLN A 39 -7.91 7.25 -6.92
CA GLN A 39 -7.02 6.72 -5.87
C GLN A 39 -7.31 7.37 -4.52
N LEU A 40 -7.48 8.70 -4.50
CA LEU A 40 -7.83 9.44 -3.27
C LEU A 40 -9.20 8.99 -2.72
N LEU A 41 -10.18 8.84 -3.60
CA LEU A 41 -11.53 8.37 -3.22
C LEU A 41 -11.50 6.94 -2.67
N ALA A 42 -10.78 6.03 -3.33
CA ALA A 42 -10.60 4.67 -2.85
C ALA A 42 -9.90 4.62 -1.49
N GLY A 43 -8.89 5.48 -1.28
CA GLY A 43 -8.28 5.68 0.03
C GLY A 43 -9.30 6.09 1.09
N CYS A 44 -10.17 7.05 0.78
CA CYS A 44 -11.25 7.49 1.68
C CYS A 44 -12.21 6.34 2.04
N TYR A 45 -12.63 5.55 1.05
CA TYR A 45 -13.48 4.37 1.28
C TYR A 45 -12.79 3.32 2.16
N LEU A 46 -11.52 3.03 1.92
CA LEU A 46 -10.77 2.05 2.72
C LEU A 46 -10.59 2.51 4.17
N HIS A 47 -10.39 3.81 4.42
CA HIS A 47 -10.35 4.36 5.77
C HIS A 47 -11.70 4.27 6.50
N ASN A 48 -12.81 4.24 5.74
CA ASN A 48 -14.16 4.07 6.27
C ASN A 48 -14.64 2.61 6.24
N ASN A 49 -13.75 1.63 6.07
CA ASN A 49 -14.06 0.20 5.96
C ASN A 49 -15.03 -0.18 4.82
N GLN A 50 -15.07 0.60 3.75
CA GLN A 50 -15.92 0.37 2.58
C GLN A 50 -15.11 -0.26 1.43
N ALA A 51 -14.53 -1.45 1.68
CA ALA A 51 -13.69 -2.17 0.72
C ALA A 51 -14.39 -2.42 -0.63
N TYR A 52 -15.69 -2.74 -0.60
CA TYR A 52 -16.50 -2.98 -1.80
C TYR A 52 -16.57 -1.75 -2.72
N ALA A 53 -16.72 -0.55 -2.16
CA ALA A 53 -16.76 0.68 -2.96
C ALA A 53 -15.39 0.97 -3.58
N ALA A 54 -14.32 0.84 -2.79
CA ALA A 54 -12.95 1.00 -3.28
C ALA A 54 -12.60 0.00 -4.40
N TYR A 55 -13.04 -1.25 -4.27
CA TYR A 55 -12.90 -2.29 -5.30
C TYR A 55 -13.52 -1.85 -6.63
N HIS A 56 -14.78 -1.40 -6.62
CA HIS A 56 -15.48 -1.02 -7.84
C HIS A 56 -14.93 0.25 -8.49
N VAL A 57 -14.45 1.20 -7.69
CA VAL A 57 -13.84 2.44 -8.19
C VAL A 57 -12.50 2.17 -8.89
N LEU A 58 -11.70 1.23 -8.37
CA LEU A 58 -10.37 0.94 -8.90
C LEU A 58 -10.32 -0.24 -9.87
N LYS A 59 -11.44 -0.91 -10.12
CA LYS A 59 -11.49 -2.06 -11.03
C LYS A 59 -11.10 -1.64 -12.45
N GLY A 60 -10.06 -2.27 -12.99
CA GLY A 60 -9.54 -2.00 -14.34
C GLY A 60 -8.47 -0.91 -14.44
N THR A 61 -8.11 -0.28 -13.31
CA THR A 61 -6.99 0.67 -13.24
C THR A 61 -5.63 0.00 -13.45
N GLN A 62 -4.65 0.75 -13.96
CA GLN A 62 -3.35 0.21 -14.37
C GLN A 62 -2.18 0.82 -13.60
N MET A 63 -2.33 2.03 -13.04
CA MET A 63 -1.23 2.67 -12.32
C MET A 63 -0.85 1.85 -11.07
N ALA A 64 0.44 1.79 -10.78
CA ALA A 64 0.95 1.03 -9.62
C ALA A 64 0.25 1.40 -8.29
N PRO A 65 0.06 2.69 -7.93
CA PRO A 65 -0.66 3.06 -6.70
C PRO A 65 -2.12 2.57 -6.68
N SER A 66 -2.82 2.65 -7.82
CA SER A 66 -4.19 2.14 -7.96
C SER A 66 -4.26 0.63 -7.76
N ARG A 67 -3.33 -0.12 -8.39
CA ARG A 67 -3.23 -1.58 -8.24
C ARG A 67 -3.02 -2.00 -6.79
N TYR A 68 -2.16 -1.29 -6.05
CA TYR A 68 -1.98 -1.55 -4.63
C TYR A 68 -3.27 -1.35 -3.81
N LEU A 69 -3.98 -0.23 -4.01
CA LEU A 69 -5.24 0.04 -3.30
C LEU A 69 -6.35 -0.93 -3.71
N PHE A 70 -6.40 -1.33 -4.98
CA PHE A 70 -7.31 -2.35 -5.48
C PHE A 70 -7.04 -3.70 -4.80
N ALA A 71 -5.77 -4.14 -4.78
CA ALA A 71 -5.36 -5.37 -4.09
C ALA A 71 -5.71 -5.33 -2.59
N ARG A 72 -5.53 -4.18 -1.93
CA ARG A 72 -5.91 -4.00 -0.52
C ARG A 72 -7.43 -4.14 -0.31
N SER A 73 -8.22 -3.64 -1.26
CA SER A 73 -9.68 -3.79 -1.26
C SER A 73 -10.07 -5.27 -1.43
N CYS A 74 -9.47 -5.97 -2.40
CA CYS A 74 -9.67 -7.41 -2.61
C CYS A 74 -9.32 -8.22 -1.37
N PHE A 75 -8.19 -7.91 -0.71
CA PHE A 75 -7.76 -8.58 0.51
C PHE A 75 -8.76 -8.40 1.66
N GLN A 76 -9.31 -7.19 1.86
CA GLN A 76 -10.36 -6.95 2.87
C GLN A 76 -11.67 -7.70 2.56
N MET A 77 -11.89 -8.05 1.30
CA MET A 77 -13.05 -8.82 0.83
C MET A 77 -12.79 -10.33 0.72
N ASP A 78 -11.63 -10.81 1.18
CA ASP A 78 -11.18 -12.22 1.07
C ASP A 78 -11.03 -12.73 -0.38
N LEU A 79 -10.89 -11.81 -1.35
CA LEU A 79 -10.65 -12.11 -2.76
C LEU A 79 -9.14 -12.26 -3.02
N LEU A 80 -8.50 -13.24 -2.37
CA LEU A 80 -7.04 -13.39 -2.32
C LEU A 80 -6.39 -13.61 -3.70
N SER A 81 -7.04 -14.33 -4.61
CA SER A 81 -6.54 -14.58 -5.97
C SER A 81 -6.51 -13.31 -6.82
N GLU A 82 -7.55 -12.47 -6.72
CA GLU A 82 -7.62 -11.19 -7.43
C GLU A 82 -6.65 -10.17 -6.83
N ALA A 83 -6.45 -10.21 -5.51
CA ALA A 83 -5.45 -9.39 -4.83
C ALA A 83 -4.02 -9.73 -5.31
N GLU A 84 -3.68 -11.02 -5.40
CA GLU A 84 -2.37 -11.47 -5.90
C GLU A 84 -2.15 -11.03 -7.35
N ALA A 85 -3.13 -11.27 -8.23
CA ALA A 85 -3.02 -10.94 -9.65
C ALA A 85 -2.82 -9.44 -9.90
N SER A 86 -3.34 -8.58 -9.03
CA SER A 86 -3.15 -7.13 -9.13
C SER A 86 -1.73 -6.68 -8.73
N LEU A 87 -1.13 -7.32 -7.73
CA LEU A 87 0.20 -6.99 -7.23
C LEU A 87 1.31 -7.64 -8.07
N SER A 88 1.10 -8.86 -8.53
CA SER A 88 2.03 -9.65 -9.34
C SER A 88 1.30 -10.22 -10.57
N PRO A 89 1.05 -9.41 -11.60
CA PRO A 89 0.35 -9.86 -12.79
C PRO A 89 1.14 -10.96 -13.51
N VAL A 90 0.50 -12.11 -13.77
CA VAL A 90 1.09 -13.25 -14.47
C VAL A 90 1.61 -12.86 -15.86
N THR A 91 1.01 -11.84 -16.47
CA THR A 91 1.35 -11.34 -17.80
C THR A 91 2.71 -10.65 -17.85
N ASP A 92 3.19 -10.10 -16.72
CA ASP A 92 4.50 -9.43 -16.65
C ASP A 92 5.24 -9.82 -15.35
N PRO A 93 6.05 -10.89 -15.40
CA PRO A 93 6.87 -11.32 -14.27
C PRO A 93 7.96 -10.30 -13.86
N THR A 94 8.21 -9.28 -14.69
CA THR A 94 9.17 -8.21 -14.39
C THR A 94 8.50 -7.00 -13.76
N ALA A 95 7.17 -6.98 -13.68
CA ALA A 95 6.43 -5.90 -13.05
C ALA A 95 6.82 -5.79 -11.56
N GLU A 96 7.33 -4.62 -11.19
CA GLU A 96 7.65 -4.30 -9.81
C GLU A 96 6.38 -4.33 -8.94
N VAL A 97 6.51 -4.89 -7.74
CA VAL A 97 5.41 -4.92 -6.76
C VAL A 97 5.06 -3.48 -6.38
N PRO A 98 3.79 -3.06 -6.54
CA PRO A 98 3.43 -1.67 -6.32
C PRO A 98 3.55 -1.29 -4.85
N ASN A 99 3.86 -0.02 -4.59
CA ASN A 99 3.93 0.55 -3.24
C ASN A 99 5.07 0.01 -2.33
N GLY A 100 6.14 -0.53 -2.93
CA GLY A 100 7.39 -0.89 -2.25
C GLY A 100 7.19 -1.89 -1.10
N ALA A 101 7.70 -1.56 0.09
CA ALA A 101 7.63 -2.43 1.27
C ALA A 101 6.18 -2.85 1.62
N ALA A 102 5.22 -1.91 1.53
CA ALA A 102 3.82 -2.18 1.85
C ALA A 102 3.16 -3.14 0.85
N GLY A 103 3.56 -3.10 -0.42
CA GLY A 103 3.10 -4.05 -1.43
C GLY A 103 3.64 -5.45 -1.20
N HIS A 104 4.94 -5.57 -0.91
CA HIS A 104 5.55 -6.85 -0.54
C HIS A 104 4.95 -7.43 0.73
N TYR A 105 4.67 -6.60 1.74
CA TYR A 105 3.97 -7.03 2.94
C TYR A 105 2.57 -7.59 2.62
N LEU A 106 1.79 -6.90 1.78
CA LEU A 106 0.46 -7.38 1.38
C LEU A 106 0.53 -8.70 0.59
N LEU A 107 1.50 -8.85 -0.33
CA LEU A 107 1.76 -10.14 -1.00
C LEU A 107 2.13 -11.23 0.01
N GLY A 108 2.98 -10.92 0.99
CA GLY A 108 3.36 -11.84 2.05
C GLY A 108 2.14 -12.34 2.84
N LEU A 109 1.21 -11.44 3.19
CA LEU A 109 -0.07 -11.81 3.80
C LEU A 109 -0.88 -12.73 2.89
N ILE A 110 -1.08 -12.36 1.62
CA ILE A 110 -1.84 -13.18 0.66
C ILE A 110 -1.24 -14.59 0.55
N TYR A 111 0.09 -14.70 0.44
CA TYR A 111 0.77 -16.00 0.41
C TYR A 111 0.59 -16.79 1.70
N ARG A 112 0.59 -16.12 2.87
CA ARG A 112 0.33 -16.78 4.15
C ARG A 112 -1.10 -17.34 4.22
N TYR A 113 -2.10 -16.55 3.83
CA TYR A 113 -3.51 -16.99 3.84
C TYR A 113 -3.83 -18.04 2.79
N THR A 114 -3.00 -18.17 1.76
CA THR A 114 -3.09 -19.22 0.73
C THR A 114 -2.13 -20.40 0.99
N ASP A 115 -1.61 -20.53 2.22
CA ASP A 115 -0.72 -21.61 2.68
C ASP A 115 0.62 -21.74 1.92
N ARG A 116 1.03 -20.70 1.20
CA ARG A 116 2.29 -20.61 0.46
C ARG A 116 3.39 -20.01 1.34
N ARG A 117 3.70 -20.69 2.44
CA ARG A 117 4.62 -20.21 3.49
C ARG A 117 5.98 -19.72 2.97
N LYS A 118 6.61 -20.44 2.04
CA LYS A 118 7.94 -20.06 1.50
C LYS A 118 7.89 -18.70 0.77
N SER A 119 6.86 -18.49 -0.04
CA SER A 119 6.63 -17.22 -0.74
C SER A 119 6.30 -16.09 0.23
N ALA A 120 5.51 -16.38 1.28
CA ALA A 120 5.21 -15.41 2.33
C ALA A 120 6.49 -14.90 3.01
N VAL A 121 7.36 -15.82 3.46
CA VAL A 121 8.66 -15.48 4.07
C VAL A 121 9.52 -14.65 3.13
N HIS A 122 9.59 -15.02 1.84
CA HIS A 122 10.36 -14.27 0.84
C HIS A 122 9.91 -12.80 0.76
N HIS A 123 8.61 -12.56 0.63
CA HIS A 123 8.10 -11.20 0.49
C HIS A 123 8.15 -10.38 1.79
N PHE A 124 7.97 -11.00 2.96
CA PHE A 124 8.19 -10.27 4.22
C PHE A 124 9.65 -9.85 4.40
N LYS A 125 10.63 -10.69 3.99
CA LYS A 125 12.05 -10.31 3.98
C LYS A 125 12.33 -9.18 2.99
N GLN A 126 11.73 -9.21 1.79
CA GLN A 126 11.83 -8.09 0.84
C GLN A 126 11.24 -6.80 1.41
N ALA A 127 10.09 -6.88 2.10
CA ALA A 127 9.46 -5.74 2.74
C ALA A 127 10.40 -5.10 3.78
N LEU A 128 11.06 -5.91 4.62
CA LEU A 128 12.06 -5.43 5.59
C LEU A 128 13.35 -4.91 4.95
N SER A 129 13.76 -5.45 3.80
CA SER A 129 14.92 -4.90 3.08
C SER A 129 14.65 -3.50 2.51
N ILE A 130 13.39 -3.23 2.16
CA ILE A 130 12.96 -1.93 1.64
C ILE A 130 12.63 -0.99 2.79
N ASP A 131 11.89 -1.42 3.80
CA ASP A 131 11.60 -0.65 5.00
C ASP A 131 11.97 -1.46 6.25
N PRO A 132 13.19 -1.25 6.77
CA PRO A 132 13.64 -1.92 7.98
C PRO A 132 12.81 -1.61 9.22
N LEU A 133 11.94 -0.59 9.22
CA LEU A 133 11.05 -0.26 10.34
C LEU A 133 9.67 -0.91 10.24
N LEU A 134 9.43 -1.75 9.23
CA LEU A 134 8.14 -2.39 9.03
C LEU A 134 7.93 -3.55 10.01
N TRP A 135 7.64 -3.21 11.26
CA TRP A 135 7.38 -4.15 12.36
C TRP A 135 6.38 -5.24 11.97
N ALA A 136 5.30 -4.87 11.28
CA ALA A 136 4.26 -5.82 10.87
C ALA A 136 4.81 -6.98 10.01
N ALA A 137 5.78 -6.71 9.14
CA ALA A 137 6.42 -7.77 8.34
C ALA A 137 7.34 -8.66 9.20
N TYR A 138 8.02 -8.09 10.20
CA TYR A 138 8.84 -8.85 11.14
C TYR A 138 7.99 -9.74 12.06
N GLU A 139 6.89 -9.21 12.58
CA GLU A 139 5.92 -9.97 13.38
C GLU A 139 5.39 -11.18 12.61
N GLU A 140 5.02 -10.99 11.35
CA GLU A 140 4.59 -12.07 10.48
C GLU A 140 5.67 -13.13 10.24
N LEU A 141 6.94 -12.73 10.09
CA LEU A 141 8.05 -13.68 10.03
C LEU A 141 8.22 -14.45 11.35
N CYS A 142 8.02 -13.81 12.52
CA CYS A 142 8.12 -14.47 13.83
C CYS A 142 7.05 -15.56 13.94
N LEU A 143 5.81 -15.24 13.56
CA LEU A 143 4.70 -16.19 13.50
C LEU A 143 5.01 -17.36 12.56
N LEU A 144 5.73 -17.08 11.47
CA LEU A 144 6.22 -18.08 10.51
C LEU A 144 7.54 -18.73 10.93
N GLY A 145 8.04 -18.52 12.14
CA GLY A 145 9.27 -19.14 12.65
C GLY A 145 10.49 -18.95 11.73
N ALA A 146 10.52 -17.85 10.98
CA ALA A 146 11.52 -17.57 9.93
C ALA A 146 12.34 -16.32 10.21
N THR A 147 12.32 -15.84 11.47
CA THR A 147 13.02 -14.62 11.89
C THR A 147 14.42 -14.84 12.39
N GLU A 148 15.24 -13.83 12.14
CA GLU A 148 16.48 -13.58 12.84
C GLU A 148 16.20 -12.76 14.11
N GLU A 149 17.20 -12.63 14.98
CA GLU A 149 17.06 -11.83 16.19
C GLU A 149 16.70 -10.37 15.86
N ALA A 150 15.82 -9.77 16.66
CA ALA A 150 15.37 -8.40 16.44
C ALA A 150 16.53 -7.39 16.46
N SER A 151 17.57 -7.65 17.26
CA SER A 151 18.82 -6.88 17.30
C SER A 151 19.54 -6.84 15.96
N ALA A 152 19.53 -7.95 15.21
CA ALA A 152 20.14 -8.03 13.89
C ALA A 152 19.30 -7.29 12.83
N VAL A 153 17.98 -7.42 12.90
CA VAL A 153 17.06 -6.80 11.92
C VAL A 153 16.93 -5.29 12.11
N PHE A 154 16.80 -4.82 13.36
CA PHE A 154 16.58 -3.41 13.70
C PHE A 154 17.85 -2.72 14.23
N GLY A 155 19.02 -3.30 13.97
CA GLY A 155 20.32 -2.78 14.40
C GLY A 155 20.85 -1.63 13.53
N GLU A 156 22.17 -1.45 13.52
CA GLU A 156 22.84 -0.34 12.81
C GLU A 156 22.55 -0.33 11.30
N VAL A 157 22.40 -1.50 10.67
CA VAL A 157 22.10 -1.61 9.23
C VAL A 157 20.74 -0.98 8.91
N ALA A 158 19.73 -1.19 9.76
CA ALA A 158 18.43 -0.55 9.61
C ALA A 158 18.55 0.97 9.73
N ALA A 159 19.29 1.46 10.73
CA ALA A 159 19.53 2.89 10.92
C ALA A 159 20.19 3.54 9.69
N LEU A 160 21.20 2.90 9.10
CA LEU A 160 21.86 3.38 7.87
C LEU A 160 20.92 3.40 6.66
N CYS A 161 20.12 2.35 6.48
CA CYS A 161 19.10 2.30 5.42
C CYS A 161 18.10 3.46 5.56
N ILE A 162 17.63 3.75 6.78
CA ILE A 162 16.70 4.85 7.05
C ILE A 162 17.34 6.21 6.72
N GLN A 163 18.58 6.44 7.18
CA GLN A 163 19.30 7.69 6.89
C GLN A 163 19.44 7.91 5.38
N LYS A 164 19.83 6.86 4.64
CA LYS A 164 19.95 6.92 3.17
C LYS A 164 18.62 7.28 2.50
N GLN A 165 17.52 6.71 2.97
CA GLN A 165 16.19 7.01 2.42
C GLN A 165 15.74 8.44 2.72
N GLN A 166 15.99 8.95 3.93
CA GLN A 166 15.68 10.34 4.28
C GLN A 166 16.47 11.32 3.41
N LEU A 167 17.74 11.02 3.17
CA LEU A 167 18.60 11.85 2.31
C LEU A 167 18.08 11.86 0.86
N ASN A 168 17.72 10.70 0.33
CA ASN A 168 17.14 10.58 -1.02
C ASN A 168 15.83 11.36 -1.15
N LYS A 169 14.95 11.30 -0.13
CA LYS A 169 13.70 12.07 -0.12
C LYS A 169 13.98 13.57 -0.07
N ALA A 170 14.89 14.03 0.78
CA ALA A 170 15.26 15.45 0.87
C ALA A 170 15.81 15.98 -0.47
N LEU A 171 16.63 15.20 -1.17
CA LEU A 171 17.15 15.55 -2.49
C LEU A 171 16.05 15.59 -3.57
N ALA A 172 15.05 14.71 -3.49
CA ALA A 172 13.92 14.73 -4.42
C ALA A 172 13.07 16.00 -4.25
N TYR A 173 12.83 16.46 -3.01
CA TYR A 173 12.11 17.71 -2.74
C TYR A 173 12.86 18.98 -3.16
N GLN A 174 14.19 18.93 -3.32
CA GLN A 174 14.98 20.05 -3.80
C GLN A 174 14.98 20.18 -5.34
N ASN A 175 14.58 19.12 -6.05
CA ASN A 175 14.59 19.04 -7.52
C ASN A 175 13.19 19.16 -8.16
N THR A 176 12.16 19.50 -7.37
CA THR A 176 10.76 19.73 -7.79
C THR A 176 10.33 21.15 -7.45
#